data_AF-A0A1G9CU02-F1
#
_entry.id   AF-A0A1G9CU02-F1
#
_cell.length_a   1.000
_cell.length_b   1.000
_cell.length_c   1.000
_cell.angle_alpha   90.00
_cell.angle_beta   90.00
_cell.angle_gamma   90.00
#
_symmetry.space_group_name_H-M   'P 1'
#
loop_
_entity.id
_entity.type
_entity.pdbx_description
1 polymer ?
#
loop_
_entity_poly.entity_id
_entity_poly.type
_entity_poly.pdbx_seq_one_letter_code
_entity_poly.pdbx_strand_id
1 'polypeptide(L)'
;MTEVALRLRVMTTSHEQTDPGAAPLPPATPHPALSAALPDGTIRSIVVRLAAHLNERDGRPASPPALALGIFERVGSNWLSDSLRGAMPQHNEPFRQQLGREHPLSPGNRVPPSLQGTGLSGLGWHHLLCALSDLHGQPRHLVKETNLFFATDTVLGMLPESPAVVLTRAPIGIASSFARGRLWDRWRYGDRYAQVAATARAPRWRTAFAPLLPQDDPDPATALGRLIVVNSLLLARALFEGDEPSRRPRLVIPYEQHVSDPGRTEVGLTQFLGIGMPEPADELLNAAGATPATDTTFATTGRKDIPCQVLLFRLVAS
;
A
#
# COMPACT_ATOMS: atom_id res chain seq x y z
N MET A 1 66.06 10.00 -16.42
CA MET A 1 66.25 11.26 -17.16
C MET A 1 65.12 11.36 -18.18
N THR A 2 64.55 12.56 -18.26
CA THR A 2 63.69 13.10 -19.35
C THR A 2 62.21 12.71 -19.40
N GLU A 3 61.45 13.49 -18.62
CA GLU A 3 60.19 14.17 -18.93
C GLU A 3 59.87 14.38 -20.42
N VAL A 4 58.64 14.08 -20.86
CA VAL A 4 57.91 14.88 -21.86
C VAL A 4 56.42 14.91 -21.47
N ALA A 5 55.99 16.11 -21.09
CA ALA A 5 54.62 16.48 -20.82
C ALA A 5 53.85 16.70 -22.13
N LEU A 6 52.58 16.29 -22.17
CA LEU A 6 51.61 16.77 -23.16
C LEU A 6 50.38 17.33 -22.43
N ARG A 7 50.42 18.66 -22.29
CA ARG A 7 49.30 19.53 -21.96
C ARG A 7 48.26 19.43 -23.07
N LEU A 8 46.99 19.26 -22.73
CA LEU A 8 45.91 19.76 -23.57
C LEU A 8 44.97 20.66 -22.76
N ARG A 9 44.80 21.85 -23.32
CA ARG A 9 44.12 23.02 -22.78
C ARG A 9 42.62 22.78 -22.65
N VAL A 10 42.09 23.24 -21.52
CA VAL A 10 40.74 23.76 -21.37
C VAL A 10 40.55 24.91 -22.36
N MET A 11 39.56 24.81 -23.26
CA MET A 11 38.92 25.97 -23.87
C MET A 11 37.46 25.97 -23.45
N THR A 12 37.17 26.90 -22.56
CA THR A 12 35.86 27.43 -22.23
C THR A 12 35.27 28.14 -23.45
N THR A 13 34.06 27.77 -23.85
CA THR A 13 33.14 28.70 -24.54
C THR A 13 31.77 28.55 -23.92
N SER A 14 31.52 29.42 -22.94
CA SER A 14 30.20 29.80 -22.48
C SER A 14 29.46 30.50 -23.60
N HIS A 15 28.22 30.11 -23.87
CA HIS A 15 27.20 31.03 -24.33
C HIS A 15 25.90 30.71 -23.60
N GLU A 16 25.79 31.33 -22.42
CA GLU A 16 24.52 31.65 -21.80
C GLU A 16 23.81 32.66 -22.70
N GLN A 17 22.60 32.32 -23.11
CA GLN A 17 21.64 33.28 -23.64
C GLN A 17 20.65 33.55 -22.51
N THR A 18 20.94 34.59 -21.74
CA THR A 18 20.13 35.09 -20.63
C THR A 18 18.90 35.80 -21.16
N ASP A 19 17.72 35.28 -20.84
CA ASP A 19 16.43 35.97 -20.91
C ASP A 19 16.34 36.94 -19.70
N PRO A 20 16.22 38.27 -19.90
CA PRO A 20 16.25 39.22 -18.79
C PRO A 20 14.83 39.39 -18.22
N GLY A 21 14.51 38.70 -17.12
CA GLY A 21 13.25 38.98 -16.42
C GLY A 21 12.81 38.02 -15.32
N ALA A 22 13.41 36.83 -15.20
CA ALA A 22 13.06 35.91 -14.12
C ALA A 22 13.92 36.18 -12.89
N ALA A 23 13.30 36.69 -11.82
CA ALA A 23 13.95 36.73 -10.51
C ALA A 23 14.45 35.32 -10.15
N PRO A 24 15.71 35.16 -9.69
CA PRO A 24 16.22 33.86 -9.33
C PRO A 24 15.35 33.27 -8.21
N LEU A 25 14.74 32.10 -8.49
CA LEU A 25 14.05 31.33 -7.47
C LEU A 25 15.03 31.09 -6.33
N PRO A 26 14.63 31.31 -5.06
CA PRO A 26 15.50 31.05 -3.94
C PRO A 26 15.93 29.58 -3.96
N PRO A 27 17.19 29.28 -3.63
CA PRO A 27 17.63 27.89 -3.55
C PRO A 27 16.71 27.14 -2.59
N ALA A 28 16.16 26.02 -3.06
CA ALA A 28 15.36 25.13 -2.23
C ALA A 28 16.19 24.77 -1.00
N THR A 29 15.81 25.31 0.14
CA THR A 29 16.49 25.07 1.40
C THR A 29 16.18 23.61 1.75
N PRO A 30 17.18 22.72 1.84
CA PRO A 30 16.92 21.36 2.27
C PRO A 30 16.32 21.41 3.68
N HIS A 31 15.13 20.82 3.85
CA HIS A 31 14.41 20.84 5.12
C HIS A 31 15.31 20.27 6.23
N PRO A 32 15.45 20.91 7.40
CA PRO A 32 16.32 20.43 8.47
C PRO A 32 15.93 19.03 8.97
N ALA A 33 14.65 18.65 8.84
CA ALA A 33 14.15 17.30 9.11
C ALA A 33 14.67 16.22 8.13
N LEU A 34 15.22 16.61 6.97
CA LEU A 34 15.67 15.72 5.89
C LEU A 34 17.20 15.62 5.77
N SER A 35 17.96 16.49 6.43
CA SER A 35 19.43 16.53 6.33
C SER A 35 20.16 15.77 7.45
N ALA A 36 19.47 15.43 8.54
CA ALA A 36 20.07 14.64 9.62
C ALA A 36 20.09 13.14 9.27
N ALA A 37 21.30 12.56 9.22
CA ALA A 37 21.49 11.11 9.26
C ALA A 37 20.68 10.51 10.42
N LEU A 38 19.97 9.41 10.13
CA LEU A 38 19.05 8.77 11.06
C LEU A 38 19.82 7.94 12.10
N PRO A 39 19.39 7.88 13.37
CA PRO A 39 20.13 7.17 14.41
C PRO A 39 20.20 5.64 14.23
N ASP A 40 19.24 5.00 13.53
CA ASP A 40 19.18 3.53 13.48
C ASP A 40 18.52 2.90 12.23
N GLY A 41 17.85 3.67 11.37
CA GLY A 41 17.22 3.13 10.14
C GLY A 41 16.03 2.19 10.39
N THR A 42 15.32 2.36 11.50
CA THR A 42 14.20 1.49 11.94
C THR A 42 12.82 1.98 11.48
N ILE A 43 11.82 1.09 11.53
CA ILE A 43 10.42 1.48 11.26
C ILE A 43 9.90 2.47 12.30
N ARG A 44 10.33 2.39 13.55
CA ARG A 44 9.98 3.38 14.58
C ARG A 44 10.43 4.78 14.19
N SER A 45 11.63 4.89 13.61
CA SER A 45 12.17 6.16 13.11
C SER A 45 11.34 6.73 11.95
N ILE A 46 10.82 5.86 11.07
CA ILE A 46 9.86 6.23 10.01
C ILE A 46 8.63 6.90 10.61
N VAL A 47 8.00 6.25 11.58
CA VAL A 47 6.76 6.74 12.21
C VAL A 47 6.98 8.10 12.89
N VAL A 48 8.06 8.24 13.67
CA VAL A 48 8.34 9.49 14.39
C VAL A 48 8.55 10.66 13.41
N ARG A 49 9.28 10.44 12.32
CA ARG A 49 9.49 11.47 11.30
C ARG A 49 8.23 11.80 10.52
N LEU A 50 7.41 10.80 10.20
CA LEU A 50 6.12 11.03 9.56
C LEU A 50 5.23 11.92 10.43
N ALA A 51 5.13 11.62 11.73
CA ALA A 51 4.35 12.44 12.67
C ALA A 51 4.87 13.89 12.75
N ALA A 52 6.20 14.08 12.82
CA ALA A 52 6.80 15.40 12.81
C ALA A 52 6.50 16.15 11.51
N HIS A 53 6.66 15.48 10.36
CA HIS A 53 6.40 16.07 9.04
C HIS A 53 4.94 16.49 8.86
N LEU A 54 3.99 15.65 9.27
CA LEU A 54 2.55 15.96 9.19
C LEU A 54 2.19 17.15 10.10
N ASN A 55 2.75 17.21 11.31
CA ASN A 55 2.52 18.34 12.22
C ASN A 55 3.07 19.66 11.67
N GLU A 56 4.25 19.63 11.05
CA GLU A 56 4.86 20.81 10.43
C GLU A 56 4.08 21.30 9.20
N ARG A 57 3.57 20.39 8.38
CA ARG A 57 2.90 20.72 7.11
C ARG A 57 1.47 21.25 7.30
N ASP A 58 0.69 20.63 8.17
CA ASP A 58 -0.77 20.85 8.21
C ASP A 58 -1.25 21.62 9.45
N GLY A 59 -0.36 21.90 10.41
CA GLY A 59 -0.70 22.64 11.65
C GLY A 59 -1.78 21.97 12.52
N ARG A 60 -2.19 20.75 12.17
CA ARG A 60 -3.13 19.89 12.87
C ARG A 60 -2.69 18.44 12.71
N PRO A 61 -2.95 17.56 13.70
CA PRO A 61 -2.65 16.15 13.56
C PRO A 61 -3.54 15.54 12.46
N ALA A 62 -2.91 15.09 11.38
CA ALA A 62 -3.60 14.35 10.33
C ALA A 62 -4.12 13.01 10.88
N SER A 63 -5.33 12.61 10.51
CA SER A 63 -5.87 11.31 10.94
C SER A 63 -5.05 10.18 10.32
N PRO A 64 -4.65 9.16 11.09
CA PRO A 64 -4.06 7.97 10.50
C PRO A 64 -5.08 7.27 9.60
N PRO A 65 -4.68 6.68 8.46
CA PRO A 65 -5.61 5.98 7.58
C PRO A 65 -6.27 4.81 8.32
N ALA A 66 -7.44 4.36 7.87
CA ALA A 66 -7.97 3.05 8.26
C ALA A 66 -7.39 1.96 7.34
N LEU A 67 -7.03 0.81 7.89
CA LEU A 67 -6.53 -0.33 7.11
C LEU A 67 -7.66 -1.31 6.83
N ALA A 68 -7.86 -1.66 5.57
CA ALA A 68 -8.67 -2.80 5.16
C ALA A 68 -7.77 -3.97 4.77
N LEU A 69 -7.71 -4.99 5.62
CA LEU A 69 -6.78 -6.11 5.51
C LEU A 69 -7.55 -7.39 5.18
N GLY A 70 -7.24 -8.02 4.05
CA GLY A 70 -7.83 -9.31 3.72
C GLY A 70 -6.99 -10.48 4.22
N ILE A 71 -7.63 -11.48 4.85
CA ILE A 71 -6.96 -12.77 5.10
C ILE A 71 -6.52 -13.46 3.81
N PHE A 72 -7.13 -13.07 2.69
CA PHE A 72 -6.74 -13.45 1.35
C PHE A 72 -7.41 -12.54 0.31
N GLU A 73 -7.18 -12.82 -0.97
CA GLU A 73 -8.07 -12.33 -2.04
C GLU A 73 -9.51 -12.84 -1.88
N ARG A 74 -10.44 -12.15 -2.55
CA ARG A 74 -11.84 -12.60 -2.72
C ARG A 74 -12.63 -12.67 -1.41
N VAL A 75 -12.24 -11.88 -0.41
CA VAL A 75 -12.90 -11.77 0.91
C VAL A 75 -13.94 -10.65 0.99
N GLY A 76 -14.37 -10.08 -0.14
CA GLY A 76 -15.34 -8.98 -0.19
C GLY A 76 -14.73 -7.59 -0.02
N SER A 77 -13.44 -7.45 -0.29
CA SER A 77 -12.74 -6.16 -0.17
C SER A 77 -13.21 -5.09 -1.16
N ASN A 78 -13.84 -5.49 -2.27
CA ASN A 78 -14.51 -4.55 -3.18
C ASN A 78 -15.82 -4.03 -2.60
N TRP A 79 -16.63 -4.87 -1.95
CA TRP A 79 -17.84 -4.42 -1.28
C TRP A 79 -17.52 -3.35 -0.24
N LEU A 80 -16.50 -3.60 0.60
CA LEU A 80 -16.05 -2.61 1.58
C LEU A 80 -15.65 -1.28 0.91
N SER A 81 -14.85 -1.35 -0.16
CA SER A 81 -14.46 -0.18 -0.94
C SER A 81 -15.68 0.56 -1.50
N ASP A 82 -16.63 -0.14 -2.11
CA ASP A 82 -17.81 0.48 -2.69
C ASP A 82 -18.69 1.13 -1.62
N SER A 83 -18.90 0.45 -0.49
CA SER A 83 -19.68 0.98 0.65
C SER A 83 -19.07 2.23 1.27
N LEU A 84 -17.74 2.36 1.30
CA LEU A 84 -17.06 3.50 1.92
C LEU A 84 -16.69 4.62 0.93
N ARG A 85 -16.99 4.46 -0.37
CA ARG A 85 -16.50 5.37 -1.41
C ARG A 85 -16.97 6.81 -1.23
N GLY A 86 -18.20 7.00 -0.77
CA GLY A 86 -18.78 8.34 -0.54
C GLY A 86 -18.21 9.06 0.70
N ALA A 87 -17.65 8.32 1.66
CA ALA A 87 -17.21 8.88 2.95
C ALA A 87 -15.69 8.98 3.11
N MET A 88 -14.92 8.18 2.37
CA MET A 88 -13.47 8.06 2.56
C MET A 88 -12.74 7.99 1.22
N PRO A 89 -11.70 8.83 0.99
CA PRO A 89 -10.73 8.60 -0.08
C PRO A 89 -10.04 7.24 0.10
N GLN A 90 -9.77 6.53 -0.99
CA GLN A 90 -9.30 5.14 -0.91
C GLN A 90 -8.03 4.90 -1.72
N HIS A 91 -7.15 4.10 -1.14
CA HIS A 91 -5.89 3.67 -1.71
C HIS A 91 -5.88 2.14 -1.79
N ASN A 92 -5.72 1.58 -2.99
CA ASN A 92 -5.69 0.14 -3.20
C ASN A 92 -4.26 -0.35 -3.39
N GLU A 93 -3.76 -1.16 -2.47
CA GLU A 93 -2.39 -1.67 -2.44
C GLU A 93 -1.31 -0.59 -2.62
N PRO A 94 -1.41 0.59 -1.96
CA PRO A 94 -0.53 1.72 -2.24
C PRO A 94 0.93 1.40 -2.01
N PHE A 95 1.27 0.51 -1.07
CA PHE A 95 2.66 0.14 -0.81
C PHE A 95 3.28 -0.61 -1.99
N ARG A 96 2.50 -1.38 -2.76
CA ARG A 96 2.98 -2.01 -4.00
C ARG A 96 3.11 -0.99 -5.13
N GLN A 97 2.19 -0.02 -5.18
CA GLN A 97 2.10 0.94 -6.28
C GLN A 97 3.14 2.06 -6.16
N GLN A 98 3.30 2.64 -4.97
CA GLN A 98 4.10 3.84 -4.75
C GLN A 98 5.57 3.54 -4.46
N LEU A 99 5.86 2.46 -3.73
CA LEU A 99 7.25 2.11 -3.40
C LEU A 99 7.97 1.39 -4.57
N GLY A 100 7.24 0.87 -5.56
CA GLY A 100 7.82 0.07 -6.64
C GLY A 100 8.39 -1.26 -6.14
N ARG A 101 8.97 -2.08 -7.04
CA ARG A 101 9.48 -3.42 -6.69
C ARG A 101 10.86 -3.42 -6.03
N GLU A 102 11.68 -2.41 -6.33
CA GLU A 102 13.07 -2.34 -5.85
C GLU A 102 13.19 -1.75 -4.45
N HIS A 103 12.13 -1.09 -3.94
CA HIS A 103 12.18 -0.47 -2.63
C HIS A 103 12.06 -1.51 -1.52
N PRO A 104 12.97 -1.59 -0.53
CA PRO A 104 13.02 -2.66 0.48
C PRO A 104 11.73 -2.88 1.29
N LEU A 105 10.88 -1.85 1.43
CA LEU A 105 9.60 -1.95 2.16
C LEU A 105 8.39 -2.30 1.28
N SER A 106 8.58 -2.50 -0.02
CA SER A 106 7.52 -2.94 -0.91
C SER A 106 7.05 -4.36 -0.54
N PRO A 107 5.73 -4.61 -0.41
CA PRO A 107 5.20 -5.96 -0.23
C PRO A 107 5.53 -6.93 -1.38
N GLY A 108 6.03 -6.41 -2.50
CA GLY A 108 6.55 -7.20 -3.62
C GLY A 108 7.91 -7.87 -3.36
N ASN A 109 8.63 -7.47 -2.30
CA ASN A 109 9.96 -8.00 -2.02
C ASN A 109 9.95 -9.48 -1.61
N ARG A 110 11.03 -10.16 -2.01
CA ARG A 110 11.21 -11.59 -1.70
C ARG A 110 11.40 -11.85 -0.21
N VAL A 111 11.98 -10.92 0.55
CA VAL A 111 12.10 -11.01 2.00
C VAL A 111 11.93 -9.61 2.60
N PRO A 112 10.81 -9.33 3.28
CA PRO A 112 10.61 -8.06 3.96
C PRO A 112 11.68 -7.82 5.03
N PRO A 113 12.20 -6.58 5.17
CA PRO A 113 13.23 -6.27 6.14
C PRO A 113 12.70 -6.40 7.57
N SER A 114 13.63 -6.54 8.52
CA SER A 114 13.29 -6.52 9.94
C SER A 114 12.78 -5.14 10.36
N LEU A 115 11.98 -5.08 11.43
CA LEU A 115 11.53 -3.81 12.01
C LEU A 115 12.71 -2.94 12.51
N GLN A 116 13.86 -3.56 12.73
CA GLN A 116 15.06 -2.96 13.35
C GLN A 116 16.13 -2.53 12.33
N GLY A 117 15.91 -2.69 11.03
CA GLY A 117 16.92 -2.29 10.04
C GLY A 117 16.41 -2.36 8.63
N THR A 118 16.13 -1.19 8.05
CA THR A 118 15.62 -1.04 6.67
C THR A 118 16.72 -0.71 5.67
N GLY A 119 17.84 -0.12 6.12
CA GLY A 119 18.97 0.25 5.26
C GLY A 119 18.64 1.28 4.18
N LEU A 120 17.56 2.06 4.35
CA LEU A 120 17.12 3.02 3.33
C LEU A 120 18.12 4.18 3.17
N SER A 121 18.41 4.53 1.92
CA SER A 121 19.16 5.73 1.55
C SER A 121 18.30 7.00 1.67
N GLY A 122 18.90 8.19 1.65
CA GLY A 122 18.17 9.47 1.77
C GLY A 122 17.02 9.63 0.76
N LEU A 123 17.20 9.17 -0.48
CA LEU A 123 16.13 9.19 -1.48
C LEU A 123 15.02 8.16 -1.19
N GLY A 124 15.40 6.95 -0.74
CA GLY A 124 14.43 5.94 -0.30
C GLY A 124 13.59 6.44 0.88
N TRP A 125 14.21 7.17 1.81
CA TRP A 125 13.51 7.86 2.90
C TRP A 125 12.53 8.91 2.41
N HIS A 126 12.96 9.77 1.50
CA HIS A 126 12.10 10.80 0.96
C HIS A 126 10.86 10.21 0.27
N HIS A 127 11.05 9.22 -0.62
CA HIS A 127 9.94 8.55 -1.30
C HIS A 127 8.97 7.89 -0.31
N LEU A 128 9.48 7.23 0.72
CA LEU A 128 8.65 6.60 1.74
C LEU A 128 7.83 7.63 2.54
N LEU A 129 8.46 8.73 2.96
CA LEU A 129 7.77 9.77 3.73
C LEU A 129 6.68 10.45 2.90
N CYS A 130 6.93 10.74 1.61
CA CYS A 130 5.91 11.27 0.72
C CYS A 130 4.75 10.27 0.56
N ALA A 131 5.06 9.00 0.24
CA ALA A 131 4.06 7.95 0.10
C ALA A 131 3.18 7.82 1.35
N LEU A 132 3.79 7.77 2.55
CA LEU A 132 3.05 7.66 3.80
C LEU A 132 2.27 8.93 4.17
N SER A 133 2.81 10.11 3.83
CA SER A 133 2.12 11.38 4.04
C SER A 133 0.82 11.43 3.23
N ASP A 134 0.83 10.94 2.00
CA ASP A 134 -0.36 10.95 1.12
C ASP A 134 -1.47 10.00 1.62
N LEU A 135 -1.14 9.04 2.48
CA LEU A 135 -2.12 8.17 3.12
C LEU A 135 -2.81 8.82 4.33
N HIS A 136 -2.20 9.85 4.93
CA HIS A 136 -2.79 10.60 6.03
C HIS A 136 -3.64 11.74 5.47
N GLY A 137 -4.77 12.03 6.11
CA GLY A 137 -5.67 13.04 5.59
C GLY A 137 -6.89 13.33 6.46
N GLN A 138 -7.60 14.40 6.10
CA GLN A 138 -8.93 14.74 6.59
C GLN A 138 -9.82 15.03 5.36
N PRO A 139 -10.91 14.27 5.13
CA PRO A 139 -11.39 13.14 5.93
C PRO A 139 -10.40 11.96 5.95
N ARG A 140 -10.56 11.03 6.90
CA ARG A 140 -9.69 9.85 7.04
C ARG A 140 -9.69 9.03 5.75
N HIS A 141 -8.51 8.62 5.28
CA HIS A 141 -8.38 7.76 4.10
C HIS A 141 -8.50 6.28 4.47
N LEU A 142 -8.89 5.44 3.50
CA LEU A 142 -8.89 3.98 3.58
C LEU A 142 -7.71 3.42 2.78
N VAL A 143 -6.91 2.56 3.40
CA VAL A 143 -5.81 1.83 2.76
C VAL A 143 -6.18 0.35 2.71
N LYS A 144 -6.41 -0.17 1.50
CA LYS A 144 -6.77 -1.56 1.28
C LYS A 144 -5.54 -2.36 0.89
N GLU A 145 -5.20 -3.37 1.69
CA GLU A 145 -4.08 -4.27 1.44
C GLU A 145 -4.55 -5.73 1.54
N THR A 146 -4.48 -6.43 0.42
CA THR A 146 -4.75 -7.86 0.34
C THR A 146 -3.45 -8.63 0.17
N ASN A 147 -3.33 -9.82 0.76
CA ASN A 147 -2.17 -10.70 0.56
C ASN A 147 -0.81 -10.12 0.99
N LEU A 148 -0.76 -9.49 2.17
CA LEU A 148 0.49 -8.96 2.72
C LEU A 148 1.51 -10.06 3.04
N PHE A 149 1.06 -11.25 3.44
CA PHE A 149 1.91 -12.35 3.90
C PHE A 149 2.98 -11.84 4.87
N PHE A 150 4.27 -12.11 4.58
CA PHE A 150 5.38 -11.75 5.46
C PHE A 150 5.65 -10.24 5.56
N ALA A 151 5.00 -9.42 4.72
CA ALA A 151 5.09 -7.96 4.81
C ALA A 151 4.14 -7.36 5.86
N THR A 152 3.27 -8.18 6.48
CA THR A 152 2.25 -7.73 7.45
C THR A 152 2.85 -6.89 8.57
N ASP A 153 3.86 -7.40 9.29
CA ASP A 153 4.50 -6.66 10.40
C ASP A 153 5.10 -5.33 9.94
N THR A 154 5.72 -5.32 8.76
CA THR A 154 6.34 -4.13 8.18
C THR A 154 5.29 -3.06 7.87
N VAL A 155 4.21 -3.43 7.21
CA VAL A 155 3.10 -2.53 6.84
C VAL A 155 2.40 -1.98 8.08
N LEU A 156 2.07 -2.85 9.03
CA LEU A 156 1.43 -2.42 10.28
C LEU A 156 2.36 -1.54 11.11
N GLY A 157 3.65 -1.83 11.13
CA GLY A 157 4.65 -1.02 11.82
C GLY A 157 4.80 0.39 11.24
N MET A 158 4.62 0.56 9.93
CA MET A 158 4.67 1.88 9.28
C MET A 158 3.44 2.75 9.59
N LEU A 159 2.32 2.13 9.96
CA LEU A 159 1.05 2.80 10.25
C LEU A 159 0.52 2.37 11.63
N PRO A 160 1.23 2.65 12.73
CA PRO A 160 0.93 2.05 14.05
C PRO A 160 -0.43 2.46 14.62
N GLU A 161 -0.84 3.71 14.39
CA GLU A 161 -2.07 4.29 14.94
C GLU A 161 -3.33 4.03 14.09
N SER A 162 -3.19 3.32 12.98
CA SER A 162 -4.31 3.06 12.06
C SER A 162 -5.28 2.00 12.60
N PRO A 163 -6.59 2.23 12.68
CA PRO A 163 -7.54 1.15 12.97
C PRO A 163 -7.53 0.10 11.83
N ALA A 164 -7.76 -1.17 12.15
CA ALA A 164 -7.75 -2.26 11.17
C ALA A 164 -9.11 -2.96 11.02
N VAL A 165 -9.69 -2.89 9.83
CA VAL A 165 -10.82 -3.72 9.40
C VAL A 165 -10.26 -4.98 8.75
N VAL A 166 -10.45 -6.13 9.38
CA VAL A 166 -9.98 -7.44 8.90
C VAL A 166 -11.11 -8.16 8.19
N LEU A 167 -10.95 -8.36 6.89
CA LEU A 167 -11.91 -9.03 6.04
C LEU A 167 -11.61 -10.53 5.96
N THR A 168 -12.60 -11.35 6.31
CA THR A 168 -12.50 -12.80 6.32
C THR A 168 -13.53 -13.44 5.40
N ARG A 169 -13.31 -14.68 4.98
CA ARG A 169 -14.26 -15.47 4.19
C ARG A 169 -13.99 -16.95 4.40
N ALA A 170 -15.04 -17.77 4.31
CA ALA A 170 -14.87 -19.22 4.30
C ALA A 170 -13.90 -19.65 3.17
N PRO A 171 -12.88 -20.51 3.45
CA PRO A 171 -11.90 -20.93 2.44
C PRO A 171 -12.53 -21.55 1.18
N ILE A 172 -13.62 -22.30 1.34
CA ILE A 172 -14.36 -22.87 0.21
C ILE A 172 -14.95 -21.78 -0.70
N GLY A 173 -15.38 -20.65 -0.15
CA GLY A 173 -15.87 -19.50 -0.90
C GLY A 173 -14.77 -18.84 -1.73
N ILE A 174 -13.56 -18.76 -1.18
CA ILE A 174 -12.36 -18.28 -1.89
C ILE A 174 -12.01 -19.25 -3.03
N ALA A 175 -11.90 -20.55 -2.74
CA ALA A 175 -11.59 -21.58 -3.72
C ALA A 175 -12.60 -21.62 -4.87
N SER A 176 -13.90 -21.57 -4.56
CA SER A 176 -14.97 -21.46 -5.56
C SER A 176 -14.81 -20.23 -6.45
N SER A 177 -14.39 -19.09 -5.89
CA SER A 177 -14.14 -17.89 -6.68
C SER A 177 -12.89 -18.01 -7.57
N PHE A 178 -11.85 -18.70 -7.09
CA PHE A 178 -10.64 -18.97 -7.88
C PHE A 178 -10.94 -19.88 -9.06
N ALA A 179 -11.68 -20.97 -8.83
CA ALA A 179 -12.06 -21.93 -9.85
C ALA A 179 -12.92 -21.27 -10.95
N ARG A 180 -14.00 -20.57 -10.57
CA ARG A 180 -14.89 -19.88 -11.53
C ARG A 180 -14.17 -18.82 -12.37
N GLY A 181 -13.22 -18.11 -11.77
CA GLY A 181 -12.46 -17.07 -12.46
C GLY A 181 -11.23 -17.55 -13.20
N ARG A 182 -10.86 -18.84 -13.09
CA ARG A 182 -9.53 -19.38 -13.44
C ARG A 182 -8.40 -18.50 -12.92
N LEU A 183 -8.54 -18.03 -11.68
CA LEU A 183 -7.66 -17.00 -11.11
C LEU A 183 -6.28 -17.55 -10.81
N TRP A 184 -6.18 -18.85 -10.50
CA TRP A 184 -4.90 -19.51 -10.25
C TRP A 184 -3.92 -19.28 -11.41
N ASP A 185 -4.35 -19.63 -12.63
CA ASP A 185 -3.52 -19.51 -13.83
C ASP A 185 -3.37 -18.04 -14.26
N ARG A 186 -4.50 -17.32 -14.32
CA ARG A 186 -4.51 -15.93 -14.81
C ARG A 186 -3.65 -14.99 -13.98
N TRP A 187 -3.59 -15.23 -12.67
CA TRP A 187 -2.80 -14.42 -11.73
C TRP A 187 -1.48 -15.10 -11.34
N ARG A 188 -1.13 -16.21 -12.00
CA ARG A 188 0.14 -16.93 -11.80
C ARG A 188 0.40 -17.29 -10.33
N TYR A 189 -0.60 -17.84 -9.66
CA TYR A 189 -0.49 -18.17 -8.24
C TYR A 189 0.51 -19.28 -7.92
N GLY A 190 0.90 -20.12 -8.90
CA GLY A 190 2.03 -21.03 -8.75
C GLY A 190 3.34 -20.30 -8.45
N ASP A 191 3.63 -19.22 -9.19
CA ASP A 191 4.80 -18.37 -8.94
C ASP A 191 4.69 -17.65 -7.59
N ARG A 192 3.48 -17.20 -7.24
CA ARG A 192 3.24 -16.58 -5.94
C ARG A 192 3.47 -17.57 -4.80
N TYR A 193 3.02 -18.82 -4.93
CA TYR A 193 3.27 -19.87 -3.97
C TYR A 193 4.77 -20.11 -3.80
N ALA A 194 5.50 -20.29 -4.90
CA ALA A 194 6.95 -20.47 -4.88
C ALA A 194 7.68 -19.28 -4.21
N GLN A 195 7.25 -18.05 -4.49
CA GLN A 195 7.78 -16.85 -3.85
C GLN A 195 7.56 -16.87 -2.33
N VAL A 196 6.32 -17.08 -1.88
CA VAL A 196 5.98 -17.05 -0.44
C VAL A 196 6.65 -18.22 0.30
N ALA A 197 6.73 -19.40 -0.33
CA ALA A 197 7.47 -20.53 0.21
C ALA A 197 8.97 -20.23 0.37
N ALA A 198 9.59 -19.55 -0.60
CA ALA A 198 10.98 -19.11 -0.48
C ALA A 198 11.15 -18.11 0.69
N THR A 199 10.25 -17.13 0.84
CA THR A 199 10.27 -16.16 1.94
C THR A 199 10.14 -16.84 3.31
N ALA A 200 9.30 -17.86 3.43
CA ALA A 200 9.07 -18.59 4.68
C ALA A 200 10.35 -19.23 5.26
N ARG A 201 11.39 -19.41 4.44
CA ARG A 201 12.69 -19.99 4.83
C ARG A 201 13.70 -18.97 5.32
N ALA A 202 13.38 -17.67 5.29
CA ALA A 202 14.23 -16.64 5.89
C ALA A 202 14.44 -16.93 7.40
N PRO A 203 15.61 -16.63 7.99
CA PRO A 203 15.91 -16.98 9.38
C PRO A 203 14.83 -16.60 10.40
N ARG A 204 14.19 -15.43 10.21
CA ARG A 204 13.10 -14.92 11.05
C ARG A 204 11.86 -15.82 11.07
N TRP A 205 11.55 -16.51 9.96
CA TRP A 205 10.28 -17.21 9.75
C TRP A 205 10.40 -18.72 9.63
N ARG A 206 11.63 -19.21 9.42
CA ARG A 206 11.93 -20.60 9.06
C ARG A 206 11.23 -21.62 9.94
N THR A 207 11.39 -21.50 11.26
CA THR A 207 10.87 -22.50 12.21
C THR A 207 9.34 -22.57 12.21
N ALA A 208 8.67 -21.42 12.12
CA ALA A 208 7.22 -21.34 12.25
C ALA A 208 6.48 -21.57 10.92
N PHE A 209 7.00 -21.09 9.80
CA PHE A 209 6.25 -21.01 8.55
C PHE A 209 6.80 -21.87 7.41
N ALA A 210 8.09 -22.25 7.41
CA ALA A 210 8.61 -23.13 6.36
C ALA A 210 7.90 -24.50 6.31
N PRO A 211 7.51 -25.14 7.44
CA PRO A 211 6.74 -26.38 7.40
C PRO A 211 5.35 -26.25 6.77
N LEU A 212 4.73 -25.07 6.84
CA LEU A 212 3.42 -24.79 6.26
C LEU A 212 3.47 -24.52 4.75
N LEU A 213 4.66 -24.21 4.23
CA LEU A 213 4.92 -23.93 2.81
C LEU A 213 6.13 -24.72 2.30
N PRO A 214 5.97 -26.04 2.07
CA PRO A 214 7.00 -26.83 1.41
C PRO A 214 7.37 -26.24 0.04
N GLN A 215 8.60 -26.48 -0.41
CA GLN A 215 9.06 -26.11 -1.76
C GLN A 215 8.76 -27.27 -2.70
N ASP A 216 7.47 -27.58 -2.78
CA ASP A 216 6.88 -28.60 -3.62
C ASP A 216 6.11 -27.97 -4.78
N ASP A 217 5.53 -28.81 -5.63
CA ASP A 217 4.60 -28.42 -6.69
C ASP A 217 3.21 -28.99 -6.38
N PRO A 218 2.50 -28.43 -5.38
CA PRO A 218 1.20 -28.94 -4.96
C PRO A 218 0.12 -28.59 -6.00
N ASP A 219 -0.98 -29.33 -5.98
CA ASP A 219 -2.15 -28.94 -6.76
C ASP A 219 -2.69 -27.56 -6.31
N PRO A 220 -3.42 -26.83 -7.20
CA PRO A 220 -3.91 -25.49 -6.91
C PRO A 220 -4.74 -25.36 -5.63
N ALA A 221 -5.54 -26.37 -5.27
CA ALA A 221 -6.39 -26.31 -4.08
C ALA A 221 -5.54 -26.42 -2.81
N THR A 222 -4.56 -27.33 -2.80
CA THR A 222 -3.61 -27.49 -1.70
C THR A 222 -2.78 -26.23 -1.49
N ALA A 223 -2.18 -25.66 -2.55
CA ALA A 223 -1.43 -24.42 -2.42
C ALA A 223 -2.29 -23.24 -1.94
N LEU A 224 -3.51 -23.11 -2.49
CA LEU A 224 -4.44 -22.06 -2.07
C LEU A 224 -4.76 -22.16 -0.57
N GLY A 225 -5.06 -23.37 -0.09
CA GLY A 225 -5.30 -23.62 1.33
C GLY A 225 -4.11 -23.22 2.20
N ARG A 226 -2.89 -23.61 1.82
CA ARG A 226 -1.66 -23.25 2.53
C ARG A 226 -1.44 -21.73 2.58
N LEU A 227 -1.64 -21.04 1.45
CA LEU A 227 -1.49 -19.59 1.39
C LEU A 227 -2.52 -18.84 2.25
N ILE A 228 -3.79 -19.27 2.22
CA ILE A 228 -4.85 -18.69 3.08
C ILE A 228 -4.47 -18.86 4.56
N VAL A 229 -4.08 -20.07 4.97
CA VAL A 229 -3.68 -20.36 6.36
C VAL A 229 -2.51 -19.49 6.78
N VAL A 230 -1.44 -19.44 5.97
CA VAL A 230 -0.24 -18.66 6.32
C VAL A 230 -0.53 -17.17 6.43
N ASN A 231 -1.27 -16.58 5.48
CA ASN A 231 -1.60 -15.16 5.57
C ASN A 231 -2.50 -14.85 6.77
N SER A 232 -3.45 -15.75 7.07
CA SER A 232 -4.31 -15.64 8.25
C SER A 232 -3.50 -15.68 9.55
N LEU A 233 -2.55 -16.61 9.67
CA LEU A 233 -1.67 -16.72 10.85
C LEU A 233 -0.76 -15.50 11.00
N LEU A 234 -0.22 -14.96 9.90
CA LEU A 234 0.62 -13.76 9.92
C LEU A 234 -0.19 -12.53 10.36
N LEU A 235 -1.42 -12.37 9.88
CA LEU A 235 -2.32 -11.31 10.34
C LEU A 235 -2.74 -11.51 11.80
N ALA A 236 -3.08 -12.74 12.20
CA ALA A 236 -3.45 -13.06 13.57
C ALA A 236 -2.32 -12.72 14.54
N ARG A 237 -1.11 -13.16 14.23
CA ARG A 237 0.11 -12.84 14.97
C ARG A 237 0.29 -11.32 15.11
N ALA A 238 0.25 -10.60 14.00
CA ALA A 238 0.57 -9.17 13.99
C ALA A 238 -0.52 -8.28 14.64
N LEU A 239 -1.78 -8.70 14.60
CA LEU A 239 -2.91 -7.91 15.09
C LEU A 239 -3.43 -8.33 16.46
N PHE A 240 -3.18 -9.59 16.87
CA PHE A 240 -3.77 -10.17 18.07
C PHE A 240 -2.74 -10.66 19.10
N GLU A 241 -1.46 -10.80 18.78
CA GLU A 241 -0.44 -11.05 19.81
C GLU A 241 0.04 -9.70 20.41
N GLY A 242 -0.05 -9.55 21.74
CA GLY A 242 0.38 -8.35 22.49
C GLY A 242 -0.51 -7.99 23.68
N ASP A 243 0.04 -7.28 24.67
CA ASP A 243 -0.66 -6.84 25.89
C ASP A 243 -1.53 -5.58 25.65
N GLU A 244 -2.62 -5.48 26.43
CA GLU A 244 -3.76 -4.54 26.30
C GLU A 244 -3.54 -3.10 26.80
N PRO A 245 -2.37 -2.47 26.58
CA PRO A 245 -2.46 -1.05 26.22
C PRO A 245 -1.87 -0.73 24.84
N SER A 246 -1.19 -1.69 24.21
CA SER A 246 -0.54 -1.52 22.89
C SER A 246 -1.34 -2.08 21.72
N ARG A 247 -2.58 -2.53 21.96
CA ARG A 247 -3.35 -3.25 20.95
C ARG A 247 -4.10 -2.30 20.02
N ARG A 248 -3.79 -2.40 18.73
CA ARG A 248 -4.47 -1.66 17.66
C ARG A 248 -5.98 -1.94 17.65
N PRO A 249 -6.85 -0.91 17.52
CA PRO A 249 -8.28 -1.09 17.31
C PRO A 249 -8.55 -1.92 16.06
N ARG A 250 -9.44 -2.91 16.16
CA ARG A 250 -9.73 -3.81 15.05
C ARG A 250 -11.20 -4.25 14.99
N LEU A 251 -11.70 -4.40 13.78
CA LEU A 251 -13.02 -4.96 13.49
C LEU A 251 -12.86 -6.11 12.51
N VAL A 252 -13.37 -7.29 12.85
CA VAL A 252 -13.36 -8.44 11.93
C VAL A 252 -14.71 -8.53 11.24
N ILE A 253 -14.73 -8.54 9.91
CA ILE A 253 -15.94 -8.65 9.10
C ILE A 253 -15.87 -9.94 8.27
N PRO A 254 -16.68 -10.95 8.60
CA PRO A 254 -16.90 -12.11 7.74
C PRO A 254 -17.62 -11.74 6.45
N TYR A 255 -17.19 -12.34 5.35
CA TYR A 255 -17.82 -12.16 4.04
C TYR A 255 -19.30 -12.53 4.09
N GLU A 256 -19.57 -13.66 4.73
CA GLU A 256 -20.89 -14.24 4.88
C GLU A 256 -21.83 -13.30 5.64
N GLN A 257 -21.30 -12.56 6.62
CA GLN A 257 -22.08 -11.60 7.40
C GLN A 257 -22.53 -10.42 6.55
N HIS A 258 -21.62 -9.77 5.81
CA HIS A 258 -22.02 -8.59 5.01
C HIS A 258 -22.92 -8.95 3.82
N VAL A 259 -22.86 -10.19 3.33
CA VAL A 259 -23.81 -10.67 2.32
C VAL A 259 -25.19 -10.93 2.93
N SER A 260 -25.24 -11.51 4.13
CA SER A 260 -26.51 -11.84 4.79
C SER A 260 -27.23 -10.63 5.40
N ASP A 261 -26.47 -9.66 5.90
CA ASP A 261 -26.98 -8.47 6.59
C ASP A 261 -26.04 -7.27 6.32
N PRO A 262 -26.13 -6.69 5.11
CA PRO A 262 -25.27 -5.57 4.72
C PRO A 262 -25.50 -4.34 5.57
N GLY A 263 -26.76 -4.03 5.93
CA GLY A 263 -27.11 -2.85 6.71
C GLY A 263 -26.51 -2.87 8.12
N ARG A 264 -26.63 -3.99 8.84
CA ARG A 264 -26.00 -4.12 10.16
C ARG A 264 -24.47 -4.04 10.06
N THR A 265 -23.90 -4.62 9.01
CA THR A 265 -22.45 -4.59 8.82
C THR A 265 -21.96 -3.17 8.54
N GLU A 266 -22.67 -2.41 7.73
CA GLU A 266 -22.36 -1.01 7.42
C GLU A 266 -22.44 -0.12 8.66
N VAL A 267 -23.49 -0.28 9.48
CA VAL A 267 -23.63 0.45 10.76
C VAL A 267 -22.46 0.14 11.70
N GLY A 268 -22.10 -1.14 11.85
CA GLY A 268 -20.97 -1.53 12.70
C GLY A 268 -19.63 -0.99 12.19
N LEU A 269 -19.46 -0.95 10.86
CA LEU A 269 -18.26 -0.42 10.21
C LEU A 269 -18.12 1.09 10.39
N THR A 270 -19.18 1.85 10.14
CA THR A 270 -19.17 3.32 10.24
C THR A 270 -18.98 3.76 11.70
N GLN A 271 -19.63 3.08 12.65
CA GLN A 271 -19.42 3.28 14.08
C GLN A 271 -17.97 2.99 14.50
N PHE A 272 -17.39 1.88 14.04
CA PHE A 272 -16.01 1.53 14.35
C PHE A 272 -15.01 2.56 13.80
N LEU A 273 -15.25 3.07 12.60
CA LEU A 273 -14.37 4.06 11.95
C LEU A 273 -14.64 5.50 12.41
N GLY A 274 -15.76 5.75 13.11
CA GLY A 274 -16.18 7.07 13.54
C GLY A 274 -16.48 8.01 12.37
N ILE A 275 -17.10 7.49 11.32
CA ILE A 275 -17.43 8.24 10.09
C ILE A 275 -18.94 8.36 9.91
N GLY A 276 -19.38 9.48 9.34
CA GLY A 276 -20.74 9.64 8.82
C GLY A 276 -20.78 9.25 7.34
N MET A 277 -21.87 8.61 6.92
CA MET A 277 -22.15 8.36 5.50
C MET A 277 -22.87 9.59 4.92
N PRO A 278 -22.52 10.06 3.71
CA PRO A 278 -23.25 11.13 3.06
C PRO A 278 -24.70 10.70 2.80
N GLU A 279 -25.65 11.61 2.98
CA GLU A 279 -27.04 11.36 2.64
C GLU A 279 -27.19 11.25 1.11
N PRO A 280 -28.15 10.45 0.58
CA PRO A 280 -28.33 10.27 -0.87
C PRO A 280 -28.56 11.58 -1.64
N ALA A 281 -29.10 12.62 -0.98
CA ALA A 281 -29.31 13.93 -1.56
C ALA A 281 -28.00 14.74 -1.73
N ASP A 282 -27.00 14.49 -0.88
CA ASP A 282 -25.72 15.19 -0.93
C ASP A 282 -24.83 14.67 -2.07
N GLU A 283 -24.99 13.41 -2.50
CA GLU A 283 -24.27 12.85 -3.65
C GLU A 283 -24.64 13.56 -4.97
N LEU A 284 -25.90 13.97 -5.14
CA LEU A 284 -26.37 14.69 -6.32
C LEU A 284 -25.84 16.13 -6.39
N LEU A 285 -25.68 16.78 -5.24
CA LEU A 285 -25.14 18.14 -5.13
C LEU A 285 -23.62 18.16 -5.28
N ASN A 286 -22.91 17.19 -4.68
CA ASN A 286 -21.46 17.08 -4.77
C ASN A 286 -20.98 16.65 -6.17
N ALA A 287 -21.77 15.86 -6.91
CA ALA A 287 -21.45 15.51 -8.30
C ALA A 287 -21.43 16.72 -9.26
N ALA A 288 -22.13 17.81 -8.94
CA ALA A 288 -22.16 19.02 -9.75
C ALA A 288 -21.01 20.02 -9.44
N GLY A 289 -20.31 19.84 -8.32
CA GLY A 289 -19.25 20.75 -7.84
C GLY A 289 -17.89 20.10 -7.56
N ALA A 290 -17.77 18.78 -7.67
CA ALA A 290 -16.51 18.09 -7.40
C ALA A 290 -15.50 18.29 -8.54
N THR A 291 -14.42 19.01 -8.26
CA THR A 291 -13.12 18.79 -8.92
C THR A 291 -12.79 17.30 -8.80
N PRO A 292 -12.28 16.65 -9.87
CA PRO A 292 -12.09 15.21 -9.87
C PRO A 292 -11.15 14.82 -8.73
N ALA A 293 -11.70 14.15 -7.73
CA ALA A 293 -10.92 13.44 -6.74
C ALA A 293 -9.97 12.51 -7.49
N THR A 294 -8.72 12.46 -7.05
CA THR A 294 -7.67 11.60 -7.60
C THR A 294 -8.08 10.13 -7.45
N ASP A 295 -8.89 9.66 -8.40
CA ASP A 295 -9.19 8.25 -8.64
C ASP A 295 -8.00 7.64 -9.36
N THR A 296 -6.88 7.52 -8.64
CA THR A 296 -5.74 6.77 -9.13
C THR A 296 -5.97 5.31 -8.77
N THR A 297 -6.57 4.57 -9.70
CA THR A 297 -6.47 3.10 -9.82
C THR A 297 -7.66 2.26 -9.29
N PHE A 298 -8.91 2.57 -9.66
CA PHE A 298 -10.04 1.62 -9.58
C PHE A 298 -10.47 1.10 -10.97
N ALA A 299 -9.64 0.28 -11.62
CA ALA A 299 -10.06 -0.43 -12.82
C ALA A 299 -10.72 -1.79 -12.47
N THR A 300 -12.00 -1.78 -12.09
CA THR A 300 -12.91 -2.94 -12.28
C THR A 300 -14.36 -2.51 -12.49
N THR A 301 -14.66 -1.71 -13.50
CA THR A 301 -16.04 -1.60 -14.01
C THR A 301 -16.24 -2.58 -15.16
N GLY A 302 -16.44 -3.85 -14.79
CA GLY A 302 -16.98 -4.85 -15.71
C GLY A 302 -18.49 -4.67 -15.83
N ARG A 303 -18.96 -3.73 -16.66
CA ARG A 303 -20.23 -3.91 -17.38
C ARG A 303 -19.89 -4.68 -18.66
N LYS A 304 -20.38 -5.91 -18.77
CA LYS A 304 -20.41 -6.62 -20.05
C LYS A 304 -21.31 -5.82 -20.98
N ASP A 305 -20.73 -5.23 -22.02
CA ASP A 305 -21.04 -5.47 -23.45
C ASP A 305 -20.18 -4.52 -24.31
N ILE A 306 -19.51 -5.08 -25.33
CA ILE A 306 -18.56 -4.45 -26.30
C ILE A 306 -19.20 -4.69 -27.69
N PRO A 307 -19.20 -3.76 -28.68
CA PRO A 307 -17.96 -3.24 -29.26
C PRO A 307 -17.92 -1.80 -29.84
N CYS A 308 -16.71 -1.23 -29.81
CA CYS A 308 -15.98 -0.50 -30.88
C CYS A 308 -14.99 0.48 -30.22
N GLN A 309 -13.67 0.25 -30.24
CA GLN A 309 -12.66 0.59 -31.26
C GLN A 309 -12.52 2.12 -31.57
N VAL A 310 -11.24 2.54 -31.63
CA VAL A 310 -10.65 3.80 -32.17
C VAL A 310 -10.82 5.03 -31.24
N LEU A 311 -9.79 5.78 -30.81
CA LEU A 311 -8.71 6.41 -31.58
C LEU A 311 -7.48 6.74 -30.69
N LEU A 312 -6.32 6.20 -31.10
CA LEU A 312 -4.98 6.74 -30.85
C LEU A 312 -4.60 7.59 -32.08
N PHE A 313 -3.71 8.57 -31.89
CA PHE A 313 -3.06 9.46 -32.87
C PHE A 313 -3.69 10.84 -33.13
N ARG A 314 -3.10 11.86 -32.48
CA ARG A 314 -2.60 13.07 -33.15
C ARG A 314 -1.57 13.74 -32.25
N LEU A 315 -0.30 13.69 -32.65
CA LEU A 315 0.76 14.70 -32.47
C LEU A 315 2.15 14.05 -32.53
N VAL A 316 2.60 13.66 -33.73
CA VAL A 316 3.98 13.86 -34.24
C VAL A 316 3.90 13.74 -35.76
N ALA A 317 3.93 14.87 -36.47
CA ALA A 317 4.50 15.04 -37.83
C ALA A 317 4.21 16.48 -38.27
N SER A 318 5.23 17.33 -38.12
CA SER A 318 5.61 18.27 -39.18
C SER A 318 6.37 17.49 -40.25
#